data_AF-L1I8G0-F1
#
_entry.id   AF-L1I8G0-F1
#
_cell.length_a   1.000
_cell.length_b   1.000
_cell.length_c   1.000
_cell.angle_alpha   90.00
_cell.angle_beta   90.00
_cell.angle_gamma   90.00
#
_symmetry.space_group_name_H-M   'P 1'
#
loop_
_entity.id
_entity.type
_entity.pdbx_description
1 polymer ?
#
loop_
_entity_poly.entity_id
_entity_poly.type
_entity_poly.pdbx_seq_one_letter_code
_entity_poly.pdbx_strand_id
1 'polypeptide(L)'
;LPILQFKEKILQEINSNTVTCIQGETGCGKSSMVPQFILDDARARRQRVNVIVSQPRRLAAVALARRVASQNNEKIGKTIGYRIGQGDHVVSMETQVTFVTIGYLLHKLYHNPKTFFKSSHVVLDEVHERGMDSDLLNLLIKKLMENSKSSTKLIIMSATLQANLFSQFF
;
A
#
# COMPACT_ATOMS: atom_id res chain seq x y z
N LEU A 1 7.79 -2.44 17.84
CA LEU A 1 7.62 -1.28 16.93
C LEU A 1 6.52 -0.38 17.48
N PRO A 2 6.73 0.94 17.61
CA PRO A 2 5.76 1.87 18.20
C PRO A 2 4.35 1.82 17.58
N ILE A 3 4.24 1.53 16.28
CA ILE A 3 2.94 1.47 15.59
C ILE A 3 2.01 0.35 16.09
N LEU A 4 2.54 -0.69 16.78
CA LEU A 4 1.76 -1.83 17.26
C LEU A 4 0.64 -1.42 18.22
N GLN A 5 0.88 -0.42 19.07
CA GLN A 5 -0.13 0.08 20.02
C GLN A 5 -1.31 0.77 19.34
N PHE A 6 -1.16 1.17 18.07
CA PHE A 6 -2.21 1.84 17.30
C PHE A 6 -2.95 0.89 16.35
N LYS A 7 -2.69 -0.43 16.40
CA LYS A 7 -3.26 -1.42 15.47
C LYS A 7 -4.78 -1.29 15.33
N GLU A 8 -5.51 -1.31 16.45
CA GLU A 8 -6.98 -1.28 16.44
C GLU A 8 -7.51 0.04 15.88
N LYS A 9 -6.95 1.17 16.33
CA LYS A 9 -7.30 2.49 15.81
C LYS A 9 -7.05 2.60 14.30
N ILE A 10 -5.90 2.13 13.82
CA ILE A 10 -5.56 2.15 12.38
C ILE A 10 -6.56 1.31 11.58
N LEU A 11 -6.89 0.10 12.04
CA LEU A 11 -7.86 -0.77 11.37
C LEU A 11 -9.26 -0.16 11.36
N GLN A 12 -9.69 0.45 12.46
CA GLN A 12 -10.96 1.16 12.53
C GLN A 12 -11.02 2.29 11.51
N GLU A 13 -10.01 3.16 11.47
CA GLU A 13 -9.95 4.27 10.51
C GLU A 13 -9.92 3.79 9.05
N ILE A 14 -9.15 2.74 8.75
CA ILE A 14 -9.11 2.14 7.42
C ILE A 14 -10.49 1.57 7.05
N ASN A 15 -11.17 0.89 7.97
CA ASN A 15 -12.45 0.26 7.69
C ASN A 15 -13.59 1.28 7.51
N SER A 16 -13.58 2.38 8.27
CA SER A 16 -14.60 3.42 8.24
C SER A 16 -14.45 4.44 7.11
N ASN A 17 -13.25 4.57 6.53
CA ASN A 17 -12.98 5.60 5.51
C ASN A 17 -12.58 4.99 4.16
N THR A 18 -12.83 5.73 3.07
CA THR A 18 -12.30 5.40 1.74
C THR A 18 -10.84 5.80 1.61
N VAL A 19 -10.45 6.91 2.26
CA VAL A 19 -9.08 7.44 2.30
C VAL A 19 -8.65 7.55 3.75
N THR A 20 -7.47 7.03 4.10
CA THR A 20 -6.90 7.14 5.44
C THR A 20 -5.46 7.65 5.35
N CYS A 21 -5.18 8.75 6.06
CA CYS A 21 -3.83 9.28 6.19
C CYS A 21 -3.18 8.80 7.50
N ILE A 22 -2.01 8.19 7.41
CA ILE A 22 -1.24 7.71 8.56
C ILE A 22 0.11 8.44 8.60
N GLN A 23 0.26 9.30 9.60
CA GLN A 23 1.52 9.98 9.88
C GLN A 23 2.25 9.31 11.03
N GLY A 24 3.57 9.18 10.90
CA GLY A 24 4.44 8.75 12.01
C GLY A 24 5.88 8.74 11.58
N GLU A 25 6.80 8.93 12.53
CA GLU A 25 8.23 9.06 12.23
C GLU A 25 8.83 7.85 11.49
N THR A 26 9.95 8.07 10.80
CA THR A 26 10.73 6.99 10.18
C THR A 26 11.15 5.98 11.25
N GLY A 27 11.05 4.70 10.94
CA GLY A 27 11.36 3.62 11.90
C GLY A 27 10.23 3.25 12.86
N CYS A 28 9.11 3.98 12.89
CA CYS A 28 7.99 3.62 13.78
C CYS A 28 7.24 2.34 13.35
N GLY A 29 7.44 1.88 12.10
CA GLY A 29 7.00 0.59 11.59
C GLY A 29 5.92 0.61 10.49
N LYS A 30 5.46 1.79 10.04
CA LYS A 30 4.36 1.97 9.05
C LYS A 30 4.41 0.99 7.89
N SER A 31 5.49 1.06 7.10
CA SER A 31 5.70 0.33 5.85
C SER A 31 5.65 -1.19 5.99
N SER A 32 5.97 -1.71 7.18
CA SER A 32 5.96 -3.15 7.46
C SER A 32 4.67 -3.61 8.14
N MET A 33 4.13 -2.80 9.06
CA MET A 33 3.05 -3.25 9.93
C MET A 33 1.65 -2.90 9.41
N VAL A 34 1.45 -1.78 8.70
CA VAL A 34 0.11 -1.42 8.19
C VAL A 34 -0.42 -2.47 7.20
N PRO A 35 0.35 -2.93 6.19
CA PRO A 35 -0.10 -4.00 5.31
C PRO A 35 -0.37 -5.31 6.06
N GLN A 36 0.44 -5.59 7.10
CA GLN A 36 0.25 -6.77 7.95
C GLN A 36 -1.05 -6.69 8.75
N PHE A 37 -1.38 -5.53 9.31
CA PHE A 37 -2.62 -5.34 10.05
C PHE A 37 -3.83 -5.62 9.17
N ILE A 38 -3.84 -5.08 7.95
CA ILE A 38 -4.89 -5.32 6.95
C ILE A 38 -5.01 -6.82 6.63
N LEU A 39 -3.87 -7.48 6.41
CA LEU A 39 -3.82 -8.91 6.12
C LEU A 39 -4.35 -9.77 7.27
N ASP A 40 -3.92 -9.49 8.50
CA ASP A 40 -4.32 -10.22 9.70
C ASP A 40 -5.81 -10.03 10.01
N ASP A 41 -6.32 -8.80 9.86
CA ASP A 41 -7.74 -8.48 10.03
C ASP A 41 -8.61 -9.21 9.00
N ALA A 42 -8.18 -9.23 7.73
CA ALA A 42 -8.85 -10.00 6.69
C ALA A 42 -8.86 -11.51 6.99
N ARG A 43 -7.73 -12.06 7.45
CA ARG A 43 -7.64 -13.47 7.87
C ARG A 43 -8.58 -13.79 9.03
N ALA A 44 -8.62 -12.93 10.05
CA ALA A 44 -9.54 -13.08 11.18
C ALA A 44 -11.01 -13.07 10.73
N ARG A 45 -11.34 -12.25 9.73
CA ARG A 45 -12.68 -12.17 9.10
C ARG A 45 -12.92 -13.23 8.02
N ARG A 46 -11.98 -14.16 7.79
CA ARG A 46 -12.01 -15.16 6.71
C ARG A 46 -12.26 -14.56 5.31
N GLN A 47 -11.74 -13.36 5.09
CA GLN A 47 -11.82 -12.64 3.83
C GLN A 47 -10.48 -12.66 3.13
N ARG A 48 -10.52 -12.65 1.79
CA ARG A 48 -9.33 -12.50 0.95
C ARG A 48 -9.14 -11.02 0.61
N VAL A 49 -7.91 -10.54 0.75
CA VAL A 49 -7.52 -9.18 0.35
C VAL A 49 -6.48 -9.20 -0.77
N ASN A 50 -6.40 -8.08 -1.48
CA ASN A 50 -5.36 -7.73 -2.42
C ASN A 50 -4.89 -6.31 -2.09
N VAL A 51 -3.70 -6.22 -1.50
CA VAL A 51 -3.07 -5.01 -0.98
C VAL A 51 -1.85 -4.70 -1.86
N ILE A 52 -1.84 -3.52 -2.46
CA ILE A 52 -0.69 -3.03 -3.22
C ILE A 52 -0.02 -1.93 -2.39
N VAL A 53 1.29 -2.05 -2.16
CA VAL A 53 2.07 -1.06 -1.41
C VAL A 53 3.11 -0.44 -2.32
N SER A 54 2.97 0.84 -2.66
CA SER A 54 3.98 1.54 -3.46
C SER A 54 5.13 2.01 -2.60
N GLN A 55 6.35 1.88 -3.14
CA GLN A 55 7.60 2.34 -2.54
C GLN A 55 8.37 3.19 -3.57
N PRO A 56 9.02 4.29 -3.15
CA PRO A 56 9.74 5.15 -4.08
C PRO A 56 10.97 4.46 -4.68
N ARG A 57 11.61 3.55 -3.92
CA ARG A 57 12.88 2.92 -4.30
C ARG A 57 12.74 1.42 -4.50
N ARG A 58 13.39 0.90 -5.55
CA ARG A 58 13.44 -0.55 -5.86
C ARG A 58 13.93 -1.38 -4.68
N LEU A 59 15.06 -0.98 -4.08
CA LEU A 59 15.66 -1.70 -2.96
C LEU A 59 14.73 -1.72 -1.75
N ALA A 60 14.00 -0.63 -1.49
CA ALA A 60 13.03 -0.56 -0.40
C ALA A 60 11.85 -1.53 -0.62
N ALA A 61 11.29 -1.59 -1.84
CA ALA A 61 10.23 -2.54 -2.18
C ALA A 61 10.65 -4.00 -1.93
N VAL A 62 11.84 -4.38 -2.43
CA VAL A 62 12.36 -5.75 -2.28
C VAL A 62 12.68 -6.06 -0.81
N ALA A 63 13.36 -5.15 -0.11
CA ALA A 63 13.75 -5.35 1.28
C ALA A 63 12.53 -5.46 2.20
N LEU A 64 11.52 -4.60 2.02
CA LEU A 64 10.28 -4.67 2.79
C LEU A 64 9.51 -5.96 2.53
N ALA A 65 9.35 -6.37 1.27
CA ALA A 65 8.67 -7.61 0.95
C ALA A 65 9.35 -8.83 1.58
N ARG A 66 10.68 -8.90 1.53
CA ARG A 66 11.45 -9.99 2.17
C ARG A 66 11.34 -9.94 3.69
N ARG A 67 11.42 -8.75 4.29
CA ARG A 67 11.27 -8.57 5.73
C ARG A 67 9.89 -9.02 6.21
N VAL A 68 8.82 -8.56 5.55
CA VAL A 68 7.45 -8.90 5.93
C VAL A 68 7.17 -10.39 5.71
N ALA A 69 7.65 -10.99 4.61
CA ALA A 69 7.57 -12.45 4.41
C ALA A 69 8.26 -13.22 5.56
N SER A 70 9.47 -12.79 5.94
CA SER A 70 10.20 -13.38 7.08
C SER A 70 9.46 -13.21 8.40
N GLN A 71 8.81 -12.08 8.65
CA GLN A 71 7.99 -11.85 9.85
C GLN A 71 6.76 -12.78 9.91
N ASN A 72 6.28 -13.24 8.75
CA ASN A 72 5.20 -14.22 8.64
C ASN A 72 5.71 -15.67 8.61
N ASN A 73 7.01 -15.91 8.82
CA ASN A 73 7.65 -17.22 8.69
C ASN A 73 7.36 -17.90 7.33
N GLU A 74 7.26 -17.12 6.24
CA GLU A 74 7.03 -17.64 4.90
C GLU A 74 8.13 -17.26 3.91
N LYS A 75 8.23 -18.06 2.85
CA LYS A 75 9.04 -17.70 1.68
C LYS A 75 8.32 -16.61 0.90
N ILE A 76 9.08 -15.62 0.43
CA ILE A 76 8.57 -14.60 -0.48
C ILE A 76 7.95 -15.23 -1.73
N GLY A 77 6.83 -14.66 -2.19
CA GLY A 77 6.02 -15.17 -3.30
C GLY A 77 4.82 -16.01 -2.87
N LYS A 78 4.69 -16.34 -1.57
CA LYS A 78 3.44 -16.88 -1.00
C LYS A 78 2.45 -15.74 -0.78
N THR A 79 2.15 -15.37 0.46
CA THR A 79 1.20 -14.29 0.80
C THR A 79 1.79 -12.91 0.50
N ILE A 80 3.09 -12.74 0.70
CA ILE A 80 3.83 -11.50 0.51
C ILE A 80 4.74 -11.62 -0.72
N GLY A 81 4.71 -10.61 -1.58
CA GLY A 81 5.54 -10.55 -2.79
C GLY A 81 5.97 -9.14 -3.17
N TYR A 82 6.75 -9.03 -4.25
CA TYR A 82 7.07 -7.74 -4.86
C TYR A 82 7.02 -7.79 -6.38
N ARG A 83 6.84 -6.63 -6.98
CA ARG A 83 7.05 -6.42 -8.42
C ARG A 83 7.61 -5.02 -8.68
N ILE A 84 8.79 -4.96 -9.31
CA ILE A 84 9.47 -3.70 -9.61
C ILE A 84 9.57 -3.51 -11.13
N GLY A 85 9.90 -2.29 -11.57
CA GLY A 85 10.10 -2.01 -13.01
C GLY A 85 11.15 -2.93 -13.65
N GLN A 86 11.15 -3.07 -14.97
CA GLN A 86 12.11 -3.89 -15.74
C GLN A 86 12.03 -5.41 -15.45
N GLY A 87 10.91 -5.90 -14.93
CA GLY A 87 10.54 -7.32 -15.01
C GLY A 87 10.86 -8.18 -13.78
N ASP A 88 11.68 -7.74 -12.83
CA ASP A 88 11.95 -8.51 -11.61
C ASP A 88 10.71 -8.53 -10.70
N HIS A 89 10.25 -9.73 -10.35
CA HIS A 89 9.09 -9.94 -9.50
C HIS A 89 9.10 -11.31 -8.84
N VAL A 90 8.55 -11.36 -7.63
CA VAL A 90 8.26 -12.61 -6.92
C VAL A 90 6.85 -12.51 -6.38
N VAL A 91 5.89 -13.04 -7.14
CA VAL A 91 4.46 -13.11 -6.81
C VAL A 91 3.86 -14.42 -7.32
N SER A 92 2.77 -14.87 -6.71
CA SER A 92 2.00 -16.04 -7.14
C SER A 92 0.50 -15.75 -7.10
N MET A 93 -0.32 -16.75 -7.43
CA MET A 93 -1.77 -16.66 -7.25
C MET A 93 -2.18 -16.61 -5.77
N GLU A 94 -1.29 -16.91 -4.82
CA GLU A 94 -1.55 -16.83 -3.38
C GLU A 94 -1.23 -15.45 -2.81
N THR A 95 -0.49 -14.61 -3.55
CA THR A 95 -0.04 -13.30 -3.06
C THR A 95 -1.21 -12.38 -2.79
N GLN A 96 -1.22 -11.81 -1.57
CA GLN A 96 -2.23 -10.88 -1.09
C GLN A 96 -1.65 -9.51 -0.78
N VAL A 97 -0.35 -9.41 -0.45
CA VAL A 97 0.35 -8.13 -0.28
C VAL A 97 1.49 -8.06 -1.29
N THR A 98 1.45 -7.07 -2.17
CA THR A 98 2.48 -6.86 -3.19
C THR A 98 3.13 -5.50 -3.01
N PHE A 99 4.41 -5.50 -2.69
CA PHE A 99 5.22 -4.28 -2.70
C PHE A 99 5.67 -3.96 -4.12
N VAL A 100 5.49 -2.70 -4.54
CA VAL A 100 5.78 -2.29 -5.91
C VAL A 100 6.52 -0.96 -5.93
N THR A 101 7.30 -0.70 -6.98
CA THR A 101 7.81 0.64 -7.21
C THR A 101 6.73 1.57 -7.73
N ILE A 102 6.76 2.86 -7.36
CA ILE A 102 5.83 3.89 -7.85
C ILE A 102 5.69 3.85 -9.38
N GLY A 103 6.79 3.92 -10.13
CA GLY A 103 6.75 3.91 -11.59
C GLY A 103 6.13 2.63 -12.20
N TYR A 104 6.29 1.47 -11.54
CA TYR A 104 5.61 0.24 -11.97
C TYR A 104 4.10 0.37 -11.78
N LEU A 105 3.66 0.84 -10.59
CA LEU A 105 2.25 0.98 -10.29
C LEU A 105 1.58 1.99 -11.21
N LEU A 106 2.22 3.14 -11.41
CA LEU A 106 1.75 4.18 -12.34
C LEU A 106 1.52 3.61 -13.74
N HIS A 107 2.54 2.97 -14.33
CA HIS A 107 2.42 2.34 -15.65
C HIS A 107 1.32 1.27 -15.68
N LYS A 108 1.21 0.46 -14.62
CA LYS A 108 0.20 -0.60 -14.52
C LYS A 108 -1.22 -0.04 -14.45
N LEU A 109 -1.45 1.02 -13.67
CA LEU A 109 -2.77 1.65 -13.54
C LEU A 109 -3.14 2.43 -14.79
N TYR A 110 -2.18 3.09 -15.45
CA TYR A 110 -2.41 3.82 -16.69
C TYR A 110 -2.89 2.88 -17.81
N HIS A 111 -2.18 1.76 -18.03
CA HIS A 111 -2.54 0.80 -19.08
C HIS A 111 -3.65 -0.18 -18.69
N ASN A 112 -3.84 -0.44 -17.39
CA ASN A 112 -4.88 -1.34 -16.91
C ASN A 112 -5.55 -0.81 -15.62
N PRO A 113 -6.44 0.20 -15.75
CA PRO A 113 -7.17 0.81 -14.64
C PRO A 113 -7.96 -0.19 -13.78
N LYS A 114 -8.42 -1.30 -14.39
CA LYS A 114 -9.13 -2.38 -13.67
C LYS A 114 -8.31 -2.98 -12.52
N THR A 115 -6.98 -2.83 -12.55
CA THR A 115 -6.10 -3.25 -11.46
C THR A 115 -6.44 -2.52 -10.15
N PHE A 116 -6.76 -1.23 -10.22
CA PHE A 116 -7.16 -0.45 -9.04
C PHE A 116 -8.44 -1.03 -8.43
N PHE A 117 -9.51 -1.16 -9.23
CA PHE A 117 -10.81 -1.67 -8.78
C PHE A 117 -10.80 -3.14 -8.32
N LYS A 118 -9.81 -3.93 -8.74
CA LYS A 118 -9.59 -5.31 -8.25
C LYS A 118 -8.74 -5.38 -6.99
N SER A 119 -8.18 -4.26 -6.54
CA SER A 119 -7.42 -4.17 -5.31
C SER A 119 -8.36 -3.80 -4.18
N SER A 120 -8.25 -4.50 -3.07
CA SER A 120 -8.99 -4.13 -1.85
C SER A 120 -8.40 -2.88 -1.21
N HIS A 121 -7.07 -2.74 -1.25
CA HIS A 121 -6.35 -1.65 -0.63
C HIS A 121 -5.18 -1.23 -1.52
N VAL A 122 -4.96 0.07 -1.64
CA VAL A 122 -3.75 0.66 -2.23
C VAL A 122 -3.09 1.53 -1.16
N VAL A 123 -1.82 1.28 -0.91
CA VAL A 123 -1.03 2.01 0.08
C VAL A 123 0.03 2.81 -0.66
N LEU A 124 -0.04 4.14 -0.54
CA LEU A 124 0.98 5.07 -0.99
C LEU A 124 1.92 5.38 0.17
N ASP A 125 3.08 4.74 0.20
CA ASP A 125 4.07 4.94 1.26
C ASP A 125 5.08 6.02 0.89
N GLU A 126 5.68 6.63 1.92
CA GLU A 126 6.72 7.66 1.80
C GLU A 126 6.31 8.84 0.89
N VAL A 127 5.04 9.27 0.92
CA VAL A 127 4.52 10.33 0.00
C VAL A 127 5.16 11.72 0.20
N HIS A 128 6.00 11.88 1.22
CA HIS A 128 6.81 13.09 1.38
C HIS A 128 8.05 13.10 0.47
N GLU A 129 8.49 11.96 -0.05
CA GLU A 129 9.47 11.90 -1.14
C GLU A 129 8.77 12.39 -2.42
N ARG A 130 8.78 13.71 -2.63
CA ARG A 130 8.18 14.35 -3.80
C ARG A 130 8.94 13.92 -5.07
N GLY A 131 8.18 13.54 -6.09
CA GLY A 131 8.71 13.16 -7.39
C GLY A 131 7.58 13.12 -8.43
N MET A 132 7.93 13.41 -9.69
CA MET A 132 6.96 13.53 -10.78
C MET A 132 6.06 12.29 -10.92
N ASP A 133 6.64 11.09 -10.83
CA ASP A 133 5.89 9.83 -10.89
C ASP A 133 4.93 9.65 -9.71
N SER A 134 5.32 10.12 -8.52
CA SER A 134 4.48 10.06 -7.32
C SER A 134 3.28 10.99 -7.46
N ASP A 135 3.52 12.23 -7.92
CA ASP A 135 2.45 13.21 -8.14
C ASP A 135 1.47 12.74 -9.23
N LEU A 136 2.00 12.18 -10.33
CA LEU A 136 1.16 11.63 -11.40
C LEU A 136 0.38 10.39 -10.94
N LEU A 137 0.98 9.53 -10.10
CA LEU A 137 0.27 8.39 -9.50
C LEU A 137 -0.87 8.85 -8.58
N ASN A 138 -0.62 9.86 -7.74
CA ASN A 138 -1.65 10.45 -6.88
C ASN A 138 -2.83 11.00 -7.72
N LEU A 139 -2.53 11.76 -8.78
CA LEU A 139 -3.54 12.29 -9.71
C LEU A 139 -4.33 11.18 -10.39
N LEU A 140 -3.65 10.13 -10.87
CA LEU A 140 -4.31 9.00 -11.52
C LEU A 140 -5.24 8.27 -10.54
N ILE A 141 -4.77 7.99 -9.32
CA ILE A 141 -5.58 7.33 -8.28
C ILE A 141 -6.81 8.18 -7.94
N LYS A 142 -6.64 9.50 -7.76
CA LYS A 142 -7.77 10.41 -7.51
C LYS A 142 -8.86 10.28 -8.58
N LYS A 143 -8.47 10.33 -9.86
CA LYS A 143 -9.41 10.13 -10.99
C LYS A 143 -10.07 8.74 -10.99
N LEU A 144 -9.35 7.70 -10.58
CA LEU A 144 -9.93 6.35 -10.48
C LEU A 144 -10.92 6.24 -9.33
N MET A 145 -10.71 6.98 -8.23
CA MET A 145 -11.59 7.01 -7.06
C MET A 145 -12.89 7.78 -7.30
N GLU A 146 -12.91 8.75 -8.21
CA GLU A 146 -14.15 9.44 -8.64
C GLU A 146 -15.16 8.48 -9.29
N ASN A 147 -14.74 7.26 -9.65
CA ASN A 147 -15.63 6.23 -10.15
C ASN A 147 -16.42 5.57 -8.99
N SER A 148 -17.75 5.73 -9.01
CA SER A 148 -18.68 5.22 -7.98
C SER A 148 -18.67 3.71 -7.78
N LYS A 149 -18.01 2.93 -8.65
CA LYS A 149 -17.83 1.48 -8.50
C LYS A 149 -16.63 1.09 -7.64
N SER A 150 -15.81 2.05 -7.20
CA SER A 150 -14.61 1.75 -6.41
C SER A 150 -14.96 1.38 -4.97
N SER A 151 -14.60 0.17 -4.56
CA SER A 151 -14.55 -0.23 -3.14
C SER A 151 -13.13 -0.26 -2.58
N THR A 152 -12.15 0.15 -3.40
CA THR A 152 -10.73 0.18 -3.04
C THR A 152 -10.47 1.25 -2.00
N LYS A 153 -9.85 0.86 -0.88
CA LYS A 153 -9.43 1.76 0.19
C LYS A 153 -8.03 2.30 -0.12
N LEU A 154 -7.85 3.63 -0.02
CA LEU A 154 -6.58 4.30 -0.20
C LEU A 154 -5.97 4.62 1.17
N ILE A 155 -4.73 4.18 1.40
CA ILE A 155 -3.97 4.51 2.60
C ILE A 155 -2.76 5.35 2.17
N ILE A 156 -2.59 6.52 2.76
CA ILE A 156 -1.48 7.44 2.49
C ILE A 156 -0.59 7.46 3.73
N MET A 157 0.69 7.08 3.59
CA MET A 157 1.63 7.01 4.70
C MET A 157 2.79 7.98 4.51
N SER A 158 3.18 8.69 5.56
CA SER A 158 4.29 9.66 5.51
C SER A 158 4.94 9.91 6.87
N ALA A 159 6.22 10.28 6.87
CA ALA A 159 6.93 10.75 8.05
C ALA A 159 6.57 12.19 8.41
N THR A 160 6.46 13.06 7.41
CA THR A 160 6.25 14.51 7.56
C THR A 160 5.02 14.95 6.77
N LEU A 161 3.87 14.32 7.04
CA LEU A 161 2.64 14.61 6.31
C LEU A 161 2.21 16.07 6.58
N GLN A 162 2.08 16.88 5.54
CA GLN A 162 1.14 17.99 5.57
C GLN A 162 -0.27 17.41 5.40
N ALA A 163 -0.82 16.84 6.47
CA ALA A 163 -2.10 16.12 6.45
C ALA A 163 -3.21 16.92 5.75
N ASN A 164 -3.22 18.24 5.97
CA ASN A 164 -4.17 19.16 5.36
C ASN A 164 -4.10 19.18 3.82
N LEU A 165 -2.91 19.06 3.23
CA LEU A 165 -2.73 19.09 1.77
C LEU A 165 -3.34 17.83 1.13
N PHE A 166 -3.05 16.65 1.69
CA PHE A 166 -3.57 15.39 1.18
C PHE A 166 -5.07 15.23 1.45
N SER A 167 -5.55 15.73 2.60
CA SER A 167 -6.98 15.81 2.92
C SER A 167 -7.77 16.75 2.01
N GLN A 168 -7.14 17.80 1.46
CA GLN A 168 -7.79 18.67 0.48
C GLN A 168 -7.73 18.08 -0.93
N PHE A 169 -6.69 17.30 -1.21
CA PHE A 169 -6.50 16.70 -2.52
C PHE A 169 -7.41 15.48 -2.75
N PHE A 170 -7.58 14.59 -1.77
CA PHE A 170 -8.41 13.39 -1.84
C PHE A 170 -9.73 13.55 -1.09
#